data_AF-A0AAW1U470-F1
#
_entry.id   AF-A0AAW1U470-F1
#
_cell.length_a   1.000
_cell.length_b   1.000
_cell.length_c   1.000
_cell.angle_alpha   90.00
_cell.angle_beta   90.00
_cell.angle_gamma   90.00
#
_symmetry.space_group_name_H-M   'P 1'
#
loop_
_entity.id
_entity.type
_entity.pdbx_description
1 polymer ?
#
loop_
_entity_poly.entity_id
_entity_poly.type
_entity_poly.pdbx_seq_one_letter_code
_entity_poly.pdbx_strand_id
1 'polypeptide(L)'
;MAGGRRGLVAPQNTFLENIIRRSNSQPDSSFLLANAQIVDFPIVYCNEAFCKISGYNRAEVMQKSCRCTFMYGELTDKETINRIDQVLEHQLYDQFEILLYKKNSKLQ
;
A
#
# COMPACT_ATOMS: atom_id res chain seq x y z
N MET A 1 -12.11 -45.28 18.48
CA MET A 1 -12.05 -43.93 19.10
C MET A 1 -11.48 -42.97 18.08
N ALA A 2 -12.20 -41.90 17.76
CA ALA A 2 -11.95 -41.02 16.61
C ALA A 2 -10.75 -40.08 16.85
N GLY A 3 -9.75 -40.15 15.97
CA GLY A 3 -8.66 -39.19 15.90
C GLY A 3 -9.03 -38.02 14.98
N GLY A 4 -9.45 -36.90 15.56
CA GLY A 4 -9.60 -35.64 14.84
C GLY A 4 -8.52 -34.66 15.28
N ARG A 5 -7.38 -34.61 14.58
CA ARG A 5 -6.41 -33.51 14.74
C ARG A 5 -7.07 -32.24 14.21
N ARG A 6 -7.60 -31.42 15.10
CA ARG A 6 -8.03 -30.05 14.78
C ARG A 6 -6.79 -29.31 14.28
N GLY A 7 -6.78 -28.93 13.00
CA GLY A 7 -5.72 -28.12 12.44
C GLY A 7 -5.55 -26.86 13.28
N LEU A 8 -4.30 -26.49 13.59
CA LEU A 8 -3.97 -25.21 14.18
C LEU A 8 -4.34 -24.14 13.16
N VAL A 9 -5.49 -23.49 13.33
CA VAL A 9 -5.84 -22.31 12.54
C VAL A 9 -4.94 -21.19 13.04
N ALA A 10 -4.05 -20.70 12.18
CA ALA A 10 -3.24 -19.54 12.49
C ALA A 10 -4.19 -18.38 12.89
N PRO A 11 -3.88 -17.59 13.93
CA PRO A 11 -4.71 -16.46 14.30
C PRO A 11 -4.87 -15.55 13.09
N GLN A 12 -6.11 -15.32 12.66
CA GLN A 12 -6.40 -14.33 11.62
C GLN A 12 -5.80 -13.01 12.08
N ASN A 13 -5.10 -12.32 11.18
CA ASN A 13 -4.37 -11.10 11.50
C ASN A 13 -5.37 -9.95 11.69
N THR A 14 -6.07 -9.95 12.82
CA THR A 14 -7.20 -9.06 13.15
C THR A 14 -6.83 -7.59 13.10
N PHE A 15 -5.56 -7.27 13.31
CA PHE A 15 -5.05 -5.91 13.21
C PHE A 15 -5.22 -5.33 11.80
N LEU A 16 -4.77 -6.06 10.77
CA LEU A 16 -4.91 -5.62 9.38
C LEU A 16 -6.37 -5.56 8.96
N GLU A 17 -7.17 -6.54 9.36
CA GLU A 17 -8.62 -6.55 9.09
C GLU A 17 -9.32 -5.35 9.71
N ASN A 18 -8.97 -4.96 10.93
CA ASN A 18 -9.55 -3.80 11.59
C ASN A 18 -9.19 -2.49 10.88
N ILE A 19 -7.94 -2.34 10.42
CA ILE A 19 -7.52 -1.17 9.63
C ILE A 19 -8.33 -1.11 8.34
N ILE A 20 -8.38 -2.23 7.60
CA ILE A 20 -9.11 -2.34 6.32
C ILE A 20 -10.60 -2.06 6.48
N ARG A 21 -11.23 -2.57 7.55
CA ARG A 21 -12.65 -2.32 7.81
C ARG A 21 -12.92 -0.86 8.12
N ARG A 22 -12.10 -0.23 8.96
CA ARG A 22 -12.25 1.19 9.33
C ARG A 22 -12.07 2.09 8.12
N SER A 23 -11.05 1.84 7.32
CA SER A 23 -10.80 2.64 6.12
C SER A 23 -11.89 2.48 5.06
N ASN A 24 -12.41 1.27 4.86
CA ASN A 24 -13.49 1.04 3.89
C ASN A 24 -14.85 1.61 4.35
N SER A 25 -14.97 1.96 5.64
CA SER A 25 -16.14 2.66 6.17
C SER A 25 -16.15 4.15 5.78
N GLN A 26 -15.03 4.68 5.25
CA GLN A 26 -14.91 6.06 4.76
C GLN A 26 -14.75 6.06 3.23
N PRO A 27 -15.81 6.39 2.46
CA PRO A 27 -15.80 6.26 1.00
C PRO A 27 -14.77 7.17 0.30
N ASP A 28 -14.35 8.25 0.95
CA ASP A 28 -13.39 9.22 0.39
C ASP A 28 -11.94 8.98 0.85
N SER A 29 -11.69 7.94 1.64
CA SER A 29 -10.34 7.64 2.15
C SER A 29 -9.62 6.68 1.20
N SER A 30 -8.44 7.08 0.69
CA SER A 30 -7.58 6.26 -0.16
C SER A 30 -6.27 5.94 0.56
N PHE A 31 -5.89 4.67 0.63
CA PHE A 31 -4.65 4.26 1.31
C PHE A 31 -4.10 2.91 0.81
N LEU A 32 -2.83 2.67 1.12
CA LEU A 32 -2.09 1.44 0.88
C LEU A 32 -1.54 0.91 2.21
N LEU A 33 -1.34 -0.41 2.31
CA LEU A 33 -0.55 -1.00 3.38
C LEU A 33 0.56 -1.84 2.77
N ALA A 34 1.73 -1.76 3.36
CA ALA A 34 2.91 -2.49 2.93
C ALA A 34 3.55 -3.25 4.08
N ASN A 35 4.26 -4.32 3.73
CA ASN A 35 4.98 -5.12 4.72
C ASN A 35 6.37 -4.54 4.96
N ALA A 36 6.57 -3.86 6.09
CA ALA A 36 7.84 -3.28 6.49
C ALA A 36 8.96 -4.31 6.77
N GLN A 37 8.63 -5.61 6.86
CA GLN A 37 9.58 -6.68 7.20
C GLN A 37 10.14 -7.42 5.97
N ILE A 38 9.63 -7.12 4.77
CA ILE A 38 10.08 -7.74 3.52
C ILE A 38 10.87 -6.72 2.70
N VAL A 39 11.91 -7.19 2.02
CA VAL A 39 12.71 -6.39 1.07
C VAL A 39 11.79 -5.64 0.10
N ASP A 40 12.15 -4.39 -0.19
CA ASP A 40 11.39 -3.43 -1.01
C ASP A 40 10.03 -3.00 -0.47
N PHE A 41 9.65 -3.44 0.73
CA PHE A 41 8.41 -3.04 1.40
C PHE A 41 7.17 -3.26 0.51
N PRO A 42 6.86 -4.52 0.14
CA PRO A 42 5.82 -4.81 -0.82
C PRO A 42 4.45 -4.42 -0.28
N ILE A 43 3.64 -3.82 -1.15
CA ILE A 43 2.24 -3.49 -0.86
C ILE A 43 1.45 -4.79 -0.70
N VAL A 44 0.85 -4.96 0.47
CA VAL A 44 -0.01 -6.10 0.84
C VAL A 44 -1.50 -5.76 0.80
N TYR A 45 -1.83 -4.46 0.74
CA TYR A 45 -3.22 -4.01 0.60
C TYR A 45 -3.30 -2.66 -0.12
N CYS A 46 -4.36 -2.50 -0.91
CA CYS A 46 -4.75 -1.25 -1.54
C CYS A 46 -6.28 -1.23 -1.63
N ASN A 47 -6.92 -0.15 -1.21
CA ASN A 47 -8.37 -0.08 -1.33
C ASN A 47 -8.81 0.30 -2.76
N GLU A 48 -10.12 0.19 -3.01
CA GLU A 48 -10.71 0.52 -4.31
C GLU A 48 -10.57 2.01 -4.64
N ALA A 49 -10.69 2.88 -3.62
CA ALA A 49 -10.50 4.32 -3.78
C ALA A 49 -9.12 4.65 -4.38
N PHE A 50 -8.04 4.03 -3.87
CA PHE A 50 -6.70 4.17 -4.45
C PHE A 50 -6.65 3.77 -5.93
N CYS A 51 -7.22 2.60 -6.26
CA CYS A 51 -7.24 2.11 -7.64
C CYS A 51 -7.97 3.09 -8.58
N LYS A 52 -9.12 3.63 -8.12
CA LYS A 52 -9.93 4.58 -8.87
C LYS A 52 -9.20 5.90 -9.14
N ILE A 53 -8.55 6.48 -8.13
CA ILE A 53 -7.87 7.78 -8.28
C ILE A 53 -6.56 7.67 -9.06
N SER A 54 -5.84 6.57 -8.89
CA SER A 54 -4.52 6.36 -9.50
C SER A 54 -4.60 5.80 -10.92
N GLY A 55 -5.71 5.15 -11.28
CA GLY A 55 -5.88 4.48 -12.57
C GLY A 55 -5.19 3.12 -12.66
N TYR A 56 -4.50 2.68 -11.60
CA TYR A 56 -3.92 1.34 -11.52
C TYR A 56 -4.93 0.34 -10.96
N ASN A 57 -4.98 -0.86 -11.53
CA ASN A 57 -5.79 -1.92 -10.95
C ASN A 57 -5.07 -2.58 -9.77
N ARG A 58 -5.81 -3.31 -8.93
CA ARG A 58 -5.26 -3.96 -7.73
C ARG A 58 -4.12 -4.94 -8.04
N ALA A 59 -4.18 -5.67 -9.16
CA ALA A 59 -3.12 -6.62 -9.54
C ALA A 59 -1.82 -5.92 -9.93
N GLU A 60 -1.88 -4.68 -10.40
CA GLU A 60 -0.71 -3.88 -10.77
C GLU A 60 -0.03 -3.22 -9.58
N VAL A 61 -0.80 -2.93 -8.51
CA VAL A 61 -0.33 -2.25 -7.31
C VAL A 61 0.20 -3.24 -6.26
N MET A 62 -0.50 -4.35 -6.08
CA MET A 62 -0.11 -5.36 -5.10
C MET A 62 1.30 -5.90 -5.38
N GLN A 63 2.07 -6.18 -4.33
CA GLN A 63 3.46 -6.64 -4.39
C GLN A 63 4.47 -5.66 -5.00
N LYS A 64 4.05 -4.48 -5.48
CA LYS A 64 4.98 -3.39 -5.80
C LYS A 64 5.52 -2.76 -4.52
N SER A 65 6.66 -2.09 -4.63
CA SER A 65 7.22 -1.32 -3.51
C SER A 65 6.28 -0.19 -3.09
N CYS A 66 6.14 0.01 -1.77
CA CYS A 66 5.37 1.11 -1.19
C CYS A 66 5.91 2.50 -1.51
N ARG A 67 7.16 2.59 -2.00
CA ARG A 67 7.75 3.81 -2.57
C ARG A 67 6.95 4.36 -3.75
N CYS A 68 6.11 3.53 -4.38
CA CYS A 68 5.28 3.91 -5.52
C CYS A 68 6.09 4.48 -6.70
N THR A 69 7.31 3.98 -6.91
CA THR A 69 8.22 4.44 -7.98
C THR A 69 7.61 4.34 -9.38
N PHE A 70 6.69 3.40 -9.59
CA PHE A 70 5.91 3.24 -10.83
C PHE A 70 4.94 4.40 -11.11
N MET A 71 4.72 5.30 -10.15
CA MET A 71 3.89 6.50 -10.27
C MET A 71 4.73 7.78 -10.34
N TYR A 72 6.06 7.71 -10.34
CA TYR A 72 6.89 8.90 -10.46
C TYR A 72 6.88 9.41 -11.90
N GLY A 73 7.05 10.73 -12.05
CA GLY A 73 7.23 11.36 -13.35
C GLY A 73 8.11 12.60 -13.24
N GLU A 74 8.14 13.40 -14.30
CA GLU A 74 9.09 14.50 -14.47
C GLU A 74 9.05 15.54 -13.34
N LEU A 75 7.85 15.83 -12.82
CA LEU A 75 7.63 16.82 -11.76
C LEU A 75 7.58 16.20 -10.36
N THR A 76 7.86 14.90 -10.21
CA THR A 76 7.95 14.30 -8.88
C THR A 76 9.21 14.81 -8.19
N ASP A 77 9.02 15.43 -7.02
CA ASP A 77 10.11 16.08 -6.30
C ASP A 77 11.16 15.07 -5.79
N LYS A 78 12.42 15.33 -6.13
CA LYS A 78 13.54 14.41 -5.82
C LYS A 78 13.93 14.45 -4.34
N GLU A 79 13.79 15.60 -3.69
CA GLU A 79 14.09 15.72 -2.26
C GLU A 79 13.11 14.89 -1.43
N THR A 80 11.83 14.90 -1.82
CA THR A 80 10.77 14.09 -1.21
C THR A 80 10.98 12.60 -1.46
N ILE A 81 11.43 12.20 -2.66
CA ILE A 81 11.83 10.81 -2.93
C ILE A 81 12.95 10.37 -1.97
N ASN A 82 14.02 11.16 -1.87
CA ASN A 82 15.13 10.84 -0.96
C ASN A 82 14.66 10.76 0.50
N ARG A 83 13.75 11.65 0.92
CA ARG A 83 13.16 11.63 2.26
C ARG A 83 12.34 10.35 2.51
N ILE A 84 11.54 9.91 1.53
CA ILE A 84 10.83 8.63 1.58
C ILE A 84 11.82 7.48 1.81
N ASP A 85 12.90 7.44 1.03
CA ASP A 85 13.91 6.38 1.14
C ASP A 85 14.54 6.35 2.53
N GLN A 86 14.95 7.50 3.05
CA GLN A 86 15.53 7.61 4.39
C GLN A 86 14.54 7.16 5.48
N VAL A 87 13.29 7.61 5.41
CA VAL A 87 12.26 7.26 6.41
C VAL A 87 11.98 5.75 6.41
N LEU A 88 11.90 5.13 5.23
CA LEU A 88 11.66 3.69 5.11
C LEU A 88 12.87 2.86 5.55
N GLU A 89 14.09 3.24 5.15
CA GLU A 89 15.32 2.53 5.52
C GLU A 89 15.61 2.60 7.02
N HIS A 90 15.34 3.75 7.64
CA HIS A 90 15.54 3.96 9.06
C HIS A 90 14.32 3.63 9.93
N GLN A 91 13.22 3.16 9.32
CA GLN A 91 11.97 2.81 10.00
C GLN A 91 11.42 3.96 10.87
N LEU A 92 11.50 5.18 10.36
CA LEU A 92 11.05 6.38 11.04
C LEU A 92 9.57 6.66 10.71
N TYR A 93 8.92 7.46 11.56
CA TYR A 93 7.61 8.03 11.27
C TYR A 93 7.78 9.41 10.62
N ASP A 94 7.04 9.67 9.54
CA ASP A 94 7.07 10.98 8.88
C ASP A 94 5.77 11.26 8.10
N GLN A 95 5.57 12.53 7.74
CA GLN A 95 4.48 13.02 6.89
C GLN A 95 5.02 14.05 5.89
N PHE A 96 4.70 13.85 4.60
CA PHE A 96 5.08 14.72 3.50
C PHE A 96 4.03 14.66 2.39
N GLU A 97 4.07 15.64 1.50
CA GLU A 97 3.27 15.68 0.28
C GLU A 97 4.15 15.34 -0.92
N ILE A 98 3.64 14.53 -1.85
CA ILE A 98 4.38 14.13 -3.06
C ILE A 98 3.45 14.13 -4.28
N LEU A 99 3.97 14.63 -5.41
CA LEU A 99 3.29 14.57 -6.69
C LEU A 99 3.51 13.20 -7.35
N LEU A 100 2.42 12.45 -7.52
CA LEU A 100 2.39 11.15 -8.20
C LEU A 100 1.52 11.21 -9.46
N TYR A 101 1.95 10.51 -10.50
CA TYR A 101 1.29 10.44 -11.79
C TYR A 101 0.27 9.30 -11.81
N LYS A 102 -0.90 9.60 -12.37
CA LYS A 102 -1.91 8.57 -12.66
C LYS A 102 -1.44 7.71 -13.81
N LYS A 103 -1.90 6.46 -13.84
CA LYS A 103 -1.71 5.56 -14.97
C LYS A 103 -2.44 6.17 -16.18
N ASN A 104 -1.66 6.62 -17.17
CA ASN A 104 -2.07 7.09 -18.51
C ASN A 104 -3.60 7.22 -18.68
N SER A 105 -4.16 8.33 -18.22
CA SER A 105 -5.46 8.74 -18.73
C SER A 105 -5.18 9.20 -20.15
N LYS A 106 -5.48 8.36 -21.15
CA LYS A 106 -5.84 8.94 -22.45
C LYS A 106 -6.90 9.98 -22.12
N LEU A 107 -6.62 11.26 -22.38
CA LEU A 107 -7.60 12.34 -22.32
C LEU A 107 -8.85 11.82 -23.05
N GLN A 108 -9.91 11.54 -22.31
CA GLN A 108 -11.26 11.40 -22.86
C GLN A 108 -11.94 12.75 -22.70
#